data_AF-A0A950X9K3-F1
#
_entry.id   AF-A0A950X9K3-F1
#
_cell.length_a   1.000
_cell.length_b   1.000
_cell.length_c   1.000
_cell.angle_alpha   90.00
_cell.angle_beta   90.00
_cell.angle_gamma   90.00
#
_symmetry.space_group_name_H-M   'P 1'
#
loop_
_entity.id
_entity.type
_entity.pdbx_description
1 polymer ?
#
loop_
_entity_poly.entity_id
_entity_poly.type
_entity_poly.pdbx_seq_one_letter_code
_entity_poly.pdbx_strand_id
1 'polypeptide(L)'
;MGLQVRPETEARINALAAASGVSVDEYLAALVNRQFLDEESASSPQKACANGPQHPIWEVIAENMKDVPPEDFAALPKDGLSQIDHYVYGVPKRSS
;
A
#
# COMPACT_ATOMS: atom_id res chain seq x y z
N MET A 1 -36.05 -1.49 3.90
CA MET A 1 -35.73 -1.23 5.31
C MET A 1 -35.05 0.13 5.36
N GLY A 2 -35.63 1.14 6.02
CA GLY A 2 -35.01 2.46 6.13
C GLY A 2 -34.02 2.49 7.30
N LEU A 3 -32.85 3.12 7.09
CA LEU A 3 -31.90 3.38 8.17
C LEU A 3 -32.44 4.53 9.02
N GLN A 4 -32.67 4.28 10.31
CA GLN A 4 -33.08 5.32 11.25
C GLN A 4 -31.83 6.09 11.67
N VAL A 5 -31.62 7.26 11.07
CA VAL A 5 -30.48 8.13 11.36
C VAL A 5 -30.93 9.24 12.31
N ARG A 6 -30.07 9.65 13.24
CA ARG A 6 -30.39 10.77 14.14
C ARG A 6 -30.41 12.08 13.37
N PRO A 7 -31.29 13.05 13.71
CA PRO A 7 -31.42 14.30 12.97
C PRO A 7 -30.10 15.11 12.94
N GLU A 8 -29.29 15.04 14.00
CA GLU A 8 -27.97 15.67 14.02
C GLU A 8 -26.99 15.06 13.00
N THR A 9 -27.11 13.77 12.73
CA THR A 9 -26.27 13.04 11.78
C THR A 9 -26.71 13.32 10.35
N GLU A 10 -28.02 13.38 10.09
CA GLU A 10 -28.57 13.76 8.79
C GLU A 10 -28.14 15.16 8.35
N ALA A 11 -28.19 16.13 9.28
CA ALA A 11 -27.73 17.50 9.00
C ALA A 11 -26.24 17.55 8.63
N ARG A 12 -25.40 16.77 9.30
CA ARG A 12 -23.96 16.67 8.98
C ARG A 12 -23.72 16.04 7.61
N ILE A 13 -24.43 14.97 7.26
CA ILE A 13 -24.28 14.32 5.95
C ILE A 13 -24.71 15.28 4.84
N ASN A 14 -25.85 15.97 5.01
CA ASN A 14 -26.32 16.98 4.05
C ASN A 14 -25.29 18.11 3.86
N ALA A 15 -24.70 18.61 4.94
CA ALA A 15 -23.68 19.66 4.85
C ALA A 15 -22.42 19.18 4.11
N LEU A 16 -21.99 17.93 4.36
CA LEU A 16 -20.83 17.34 3.69
C LEU A 16 -21.08 17.09 2.20
N ALA A 17 -22.27 16.59 1.84
CA ALA A 17 -22.68 16.39 0.45
C ALA A 17 -22.75 17.73 -0.29
N ALA A 18 -23.35 18.76 0.32
CA ALA A 18 -23.43 20.11 -0.23
C ALA A 18 -22.04 20.75 -0.44
N ALA A 19 -21.12 20.59 0.53
CA ALA A 19 -19.74 21.06 0.39
C ALA A 19 -18.97 20.33 -0.72
N SER A 20 -19.32 19.06 -0.98
CA SER A 20 -18.72 18.23 -2.03
C SER A 20 -19.41 18.40 -3.39
N GLY A 21 -20.50 19.18 -3.46
CA GLY A 21 -21.25 19.44 -4.69
C GLY A 21 -22.03 18.24 -5.25
N VAL A 22 -22.19 17.18 -4.47
CA VAL A 22 -22.85 15.92 -4.87
C VAL A 22 -24.13 15.70 -4.09
N SER A 23 -25.01 14.84 -4.60
CA SER A 23 -26.22 14.44 -3.89
C SER A 23 -25.90 13.59 -2.65
N VAL A 24 -26.81 13.54 -1.68
CA VAL A 24 -26.63 12.76 -0.44
C VAL A 24 -26.42 11.28 -0.75
N ASP A 25 -27.21 10.72 -1.66
CA ASP A 25 -27.15 9.30 -2.03
C ASP A 25 -25.81 8.96 -2.70
N GLU A 26 -25.36 9.82 -3.61
CA GLU A 26 -24.07 9.67 -4.30
C GLU A 26 -22.89 9.84 -3.34
N TYR A 27 -22.98 10.78 -2.40
CA TYR A 27 -21.98 10.95 -1.34
C TYR A 27 -21.90 9.71 -0.44
N LEU A 28 -23.05 9.13 -0.07
CA LEU A 28 -23.09 7.90 0.73
C LEU A 28 -22.57 6.69 -0.05
N ALA A 29 -22.97 6.53 -1.31
CA ALA A 29 -22.46 5.48 -2.18
C ALA A 29 -20.95 5.60 -2.36
N ALA A 30 -20.44 6.82 -2.56
CA ALA A 30 -19.01 7.10 -2.63
C ALA A 30 -18.31 6.78 -1.30
N LEU A 31 -18.91 7.11 -0.15
CA LEU A 31 -18.31 6.86 1.17
C LEU A 31 -18.30 5.37 1.51
N VAL A 32 -19.34 4.63 1.14
CA VAL A 32 -19.42 3.17 1.27
C VAL A 32 -18.41 2.52 0.34
N ASN A 33 -18.37 2.89 -0.95
CA ASN A 33 -17.37 2.38 -1.89
C ASN A 33 -15.95 2.73 -1.43
N ARG A 34 -15.75 3.93 -0.90
CA ARG A 34 -14.46 4.35 -0.35
C ARG A 34 -14.11 3.56 0.90
N GLN A 35 -15.04 3.26 1.81
CA GLN A 35 -14.77 2.41 2.98
C GLN A 35 -14.53 0.95 2.62
N PHE A 36 -15.23 0.38 1.63
CA PHE A 36 -14.88 -0.94 1.10
C PHE A 36 -13.53 -0.94 0.40
N LEU A 37 -13.20 0.16 -0.29
CA LEU A 37 -11.88 0.39 -0.86
C LEU A 37 -10.83 0.75 0.20
N ASP A 38 -11.17 1.29 1.39
CA ASP A 38 -10.24 1.68 2.46
C ASP A 38 -10.04 0.54 3.49
N GLU A 39 -11.00 -0.37 3.68
CA GLU A 39 -10.68 -1.70 4.25
C GLU A 39 -9.74 -2.46 3.30
N GLU A 40 -9.82 -2.19 1.99
CA GLU A 40 -8.86 -2.65 0.98
C GLU A 40 -7.61 -1.74 0.85
N SER A 41 -7.61 -0.46 1.25
CA SER A 41 -6.60 0.53 0.84
C SER A 41 -6.24 1.65 1.85
N ALA A 42 -6.71 1.62 3.10
CA ALA A 42 -6.25 2.51 4.18
C ALA A 42 -4.86 2.10 4.73
N SER A 43 -4.01 1.53 3.87
CA SER A 43 -2.59 1.36 4.14
C SER A 43 -1.79 1.71 2.87
N SER A 44 -1.54 3.01 2.68
CA SER A 44 -0.40 3.47 1.87
C SER A 44 0.92 2.91 2.44
N PRO A 45 1.99 2.73 1.65
CA PRO A 45 2.10 2.33 0.25
C PRO A 45 2.52 0.83 0.14
N GLN A 46 2.10 -0.01 1.10
CA GLN A 46 2.59 -1.39 1.23
C GLN A 46 1.62 -2.45 0.66
N LYS A 47 0.42 -2.07 0.21
CA LYS A 47 -0.68 -3.01 -0.07
C LYS A 47 -0.79 -3.44 -1.54
N ALA A 48 0.30 -4.00 -2.08
CA ALA A 48 0.26 -4.82 -3.30
C ALA A 48 0.24 -6.34 -3.00
N CYS A 49 0.17 -6.72 -1.73
CA CYS A 49 0.34 -8.11 -1.30
C CYS A 49 -0.83 -8.63 -0.45
N ALA A 50 -2.10 -8.46 -0.85
CA ALA A 50 -3.20 -9.14 -0.13
C ALA A 50 -4.51 -9.19 -0.93
N ASN A 51 -4.54 -9.95 -2.03
CA ASN A 51 -5.76 -10.65 -2.49
C ASN A 51 -5.44 -11.78 -3.48
N GLY A 52 -4.24 -12.34 -3.38
CA GLY A 52 -3.83 -13.59 -4.02
C GLY A 52 -3.35 -14.58 -2.96
N PRO A 53 -3.12 -15.85 -3.31
CA PRO A 53 -2.45 -16.81 -2.41
C PRO A 53 -1.25 -16.12 -1.77
N GLN A 54 -1.16 -16.19 -0.44
CA GLN A 54 -0.08 -15.55 0.33
C GLN A 54 1.22 -16.29 0.03
N HIS A 55 1.85 -15.92 -1.09
CA HIS A 55 3.19 -16.38 -1.40
C HIS A 55 4.13 -15.81 -0.33
N PRO A 56 5.05 -16.64 0.18
CA PRO A 56 6.06 -16.15 1.09
C PRO A 56 6.88 -15.01 0.45
N ILE A 57 7.39 -14.10 1.28
CA ILE A 57 8.07 -12.88 0.83
C ILE A 57 9.23 -13.18 -0.13
N TRP A 58 9.93 -14.31 0.04
CA TRP A 58 11.00 -14.73 -0.86
C TRP A 58 10.52 -15.08 -2.28
N GLU A 59 9.29 -15.59 -2.44
CA GLU A 59 8.69 -15.84 -3.76
C GLU A 59 8.37 -14.51 -4.45
N VAL A 60 7.84 -13.53 -3.72
CA VAL A 60 7.58 -12.19 -4.26
C VAL A 60 8.88 -11.51 -4.71
N ILE A 61 9.94 -11.62 -3.91
CA ILE A 61 11.27 -11.10 -4.27
C ILE A 61 11.80 -11.82 -5.51
N ALA A 62 11.72 -13.15 -5.57
CA ALA A 62 12.17 -13.93 -6.71
C ALA A 62 11.40 -13.60 -8.01
N GLU A 63 10.09 -13.40 -7.93
CA GLU A 63 9.27 -12.95 -9.06
C GLU A 63 9.71 -11.58 -9.57
N ASN A 64 9.90 -10.60 -8.68
CA ASN A 64 10.33 -9.26 -9.06
C ASN A 64 11.75 -9.21 -9.66
N MET A 65 12.63 -10.14 -9.28
CA MET A 65 14.01 -10.20 -9.78
C MET A 65 14.12 -10.79 -11.19
N LYS A 66 13.04 -11.33 -11.78
CA LYS A 66 13.06 -11.95 -13.13
C LYS A 66 13.36 -10.96 -14.25
N ASP A 67 12.95 -9.71 -14.09
CA ASP A 67 13.11 -8.66 -15.11
C ASP A 67 14.43 -7.89 -14.96
N VAL A 68 15.27 -8.25 -13.98
CA VAL A 68 16.58 -7.63 -13.78
C VAL A 68 17.57 -8.21 -14.80
N PRO A 69 18.24 -7.36 -15.59
CA PRO A 69 19.16 -7.82 -16.62
C PRO A 69 20.47 -8.36 -16.01
N PRO A 70 21.16 -9.29 -16.71
CA PRO A 70 22.35 -9.96 -16.18
C PRO A 70 23.54 -9.03 -15.93
N GLU A 71 23.64 -7.92 -16.66
CA GLU A 71 24.64 -6.88 -16.43
C GLU A 71 24.51 -6.23 -15.04
N ASP A 72 23.29 -6.05 -14.54
CA ASP A 72 23.06 -5.46 -13.22
C ASP A 72 23.46 -6.45 -12.12
N PHE A 73 23.18 -7.74 -12.31
CA PHE A 73 23.68 -8.79 -11.41
C PHE A 73 25.21 -8.87 -11.41
N ALA A 74 25.86 -8.65 -12.56
CA ALA A 74 27.31 -8.65 -12.65
C ALA A 74 27.97 -7.44 -11.96
N ALA A 75 27.23 -6.33 -11.83
CA ALA A 75 27.69 -5.15 -11.11
C ALA A 75 27.61 -5.30 -9.57
N LEU A 76 26.92 -6.33 -9.07
CA LEU A 76 26.76 -6.53 -7.63
C LEU A 76 28.07 -6.91 -6.94
N PRO A 77 28.29 -6.43 -5.70
CA PRO A 77 29.47 -6.79 -4.93
C PRO A 77 29.43 -8.26 -4.51
N LYS A 78 30.53 -8.99 -4.75
CA LYS A 78 30.70 -10.40 -4.35
C LYS A 78 30.56 -10.62 -2.85
N ASP A 79 30.88 -9.61 -2.05
CA ASP A 79 30.85 -9.61 -0.59
C ASP A 79 29.64 -8.87 -0.01
N GLY A 80 28.58 -8.63 -0.80
CA GLY A 80 27.43 -7.81 -0.43
C GLY A 80 26.76 -8.22 0.88
N LEU A 81 26.55 -9.52 1.10
CA LEU A 81 25.94 -10.03 2.34
C LEU A 81 26.87 -9.90 3.56
N SER A 82 28.16 -10.15 3.38
CA SER A 82 29.16 -10.07 4.46
C SER A 82 29.49 -8.62 4.86
N GLN A 83 29.29 -7.67 3.94
CA GLN A 83 29.65 -6.26 4.08
C GLN A 83 28.44 -5.34 3.95
N ILE A 84 27.25 -5.79 4.39
CA ILE A 84 26.01 -5.00 4.23
C ILE A 84 26.14 -3.59 4.83
N ASP A 85 26.78 -3.45 5.98
CA ASP A 85 26.97 -2.15 6.62
C ASP A 85 27.87 -1.20 5.81
N HIS A 86 28.82 -1.75 5.05
CA HIS A 86 29.64 -0.96 4.15
C HIS A 86 28.81 -0.40 2.98
N TYR A 87 27.97 -1.23 2.38
CA TYR A 87 27.18 -0.83 1.21
C TYR A 87 25.94 0.01 1.56
N VAL A 88 25.34 -0.21 2.74
CA VAL A 88 24.14 0.52 3.18
C VAL A 88 24.51 1.80 3.93
N TYR A 89 25.54 1.76 4.79
CA TYR A 89 25.88 2.87 5.69
C TYR A 89 27.24 3.53 5.40
N GLY A 90 28.03 3.03 4.44
CA GLY A 90 29.34 3.58 4.11
C GLY A 90 30.43 3.29 5.17
N VAL A 91 30.17 2.37 6.09
CA VAL A 91 31.14 1.95 7.12
C VAL A 91 32.34 1.29 6.45
N PRO A 92 33.59 1.42 6.95
CA PRO A 92 34.73 0.72 6.38
C PRO A 92 34.50 -0.80 6.28
N LYS A 93 35.03 -1.43 5.22
CA LYS A 93 34.91 -2.89 5.06
C LYS A 93 35.55 -3.62 6.24
N ARG A 94 34.85 -4.61 6.76
CA ARG A 94 35.37 -5.52 7.79
C ARG A 94 36.50 -6.33 7.19
N SER A 95 37.69 -6.28 7.80
CA SER A 95 38.78 -7.20 7.51
C SER A 95 38.35 -8.61 7.94
N SER A 96 38.36 -9.55 6.99
CA SER A 96 38.00 -10.95 7.22
C SER A 96 39.20 -11.78 7.66
#